data_AF-T1A5H1-F1
#
_entry.id   AF-T1A5H1-F1
#
_cell.length_a   1.000
_cell.length_b   1.000
_cell.length_c   1.000
_cell.angle_alpha   90.00
_cell.angle_beta   90.00
_cell.angle_gamma   90.00
#
_symmetry.space_group_name_H-M   'P 1'
#
loop_
_entity.id
_entity.type
_entity.pdbx_description
1 polymer ?
#
loop_
_entity_poly.entity_id
_entity_poly.type
_entity_poly.pdbx_seq_one_letter_code
_entity_poly.pdbx_strand_id
1 'polypeptide(L)'
;PRYLMGVGRPEDIVEAVRRGVDLFDCVMPTRNARNGFLFTAQGTLRIRNARFATDTRPIEEGCDCAACAGGFSRAYLRHLDRCKEILGSVLATQHNLRYYQRLM
;
A
#
# COMPACT_ATOMS: atom_id res chain seq x y z
N PRO A 1 -7.68 -24.94 8.32
CA PRO A 1 -7.12 -23.57 8.25
C PRO A 1 -5.91 -23.42 9.18
N ARG A 2 -4.72 -23.17 8.63
CA ARG A 2 -3.50 -22.85 9.36
C ARG A 2 -3.31 -21.33 9.40
N TYR A 3 -3.27 -20.77 10.60
CA TYR A 3 -3.14 -19.33 10.82
C TYR A 3 -1.72 -18.97 11.25
N LEU A 4 -1.10 -18.01 10.55
CA LEU A 4 0.22 -17.48 10.86
C LEU A 4 0.11 -16.06 11.41
N MET A 5 0.35 -15.93 12.71
CA MET A 5 0.17 -14.67 13.44
C MET A 5 1.29 -13.67 13.17
N GLY A 6 0.94 -12.43 12.82
CA GLY A 6 1.87 -11.29 12.78
C GLY A 6 2.87 -11.28 11.61
N VAL A 7 2.73 -12.16 10.63
CA VAL A 7 3.55 -12.17 9.40
C VAL A 7 2.86 -11.37 8.31
N GLY A 8 3.61 -10.54 7.59
CA GLY A 8 2.96 -9.65 6.65
C GLY A 8 3.76 -9.07 5.50
N ARG A 9 5.06 -9.31 5.31
CA ARG A 9 5.66 -8.84 4.05
C ARG A 9 5.02 -9.61 2.89
N PRO A 10 4.76 -8.97 1.73
CA PRO A 10 4.18 -9.67 0.57
C PRO A 10 4.91 -10.96 0.21
N GLU A 11 6.25 -10.93 0.26
CA GLU A 11 7.12 -12.09 -0.02
C GLU A 11 6.91 -13.23 0.99
N ASP A 12 6.84 -12.89 2.28
CA ASP A 12 6.65 -13.86 3.37
C ASP A 12 5.28 -14.54 3.29
N ILE A 13 4.25 -13.79 2.91
CA ILE A 13 2.88 -14.32 2.71
C ILE A 13 2.89 -15.35 1.59
N VAL A 14 3.47 -15.03 0.43
CA VAL A 14 3.55 -15.96 -0.72
C VAL A 14 4.30 -17.23 -0.36
N GLU A 15 5.40 -17.12 0.38
CA GLU A 15 6.19 -18.28 0.82
C GLU A 15 5.44 -19.12 1.88
N ALA A 16 4.72 -18.49 2.79
CA ALA A 16 3.90 -19.18 3.79
C ALA A 16 2.71 -19.92 3.16
N VAL A 17 2.07 -19.34 2.14
CA VAL A 17 1.04 -20.03 1.34
C VAL A 17 1.62 -21.28 0.68
N ARG A 18 2.84 -21.22 0.11
CA ARG A 18 3.53 -22.42 -0.42
C ARG A 18 3.80 -23.49 0.65
N ARG A 19 3.88 -23.10 1.92
CA ARG A 19 4.04 -24.00 3.08
C ARG A 19 2.70 -24.42 3.70
N GLY A 20 1.59 -24.05 3.07
CA GLY A 20 0.24 -24.47 3.45
C GLY A 20 -0.36 -23.67 4.61
N VAL A 21 -0.01 -22.39 4.74
CA VAL A 21 -0.69 -21.42 5.61
C VAL A 21 -1.88 -20.81 4.87
N ASP A 22 -3.02 -20.70 5.55
CA ASP A 22 -4.30 -20.27 4.97
C ASP A 22 -4.74 -18.87 5.44
N LEU A 23 -4.27 -18.42 6.61
CA LEU A 23 -4.71 -17.16 7.24
C LEU A 23 -3.53 -16.35 7.77
N PHE A 24 -3.66 -15.03 7.68
CA PHE A 24 -2.62 -14.06 8.05
C PHE A 24 -3.23 -12.82 8.71
N ASP A 25 -2.48 -12.20 9.61
CA ASP A 25 -2.73 -10.85 10.09
C ASP A 25 -1.42 -10.06 10.14
N CYS A 26 -1.48 -8.78 9.80
CA CYS A 26 -0.35 -7.89 10.00
C CYS A 26 -0.79 -6.42 10.03
N VAL A 27 -0.12 -5.64 10.89
CA VAL A 27 -0.27 -4.18 10.92
C VAL A 27 0.48 -3.47 9.80
N MET A 28 1.38 -4.18 9.09
CA MET A 28 2.28 -3.62 8.08
C MET A 28 1.57 -2.78 7.01
N PRO A 29 0.51 -3.25 6.31
CA PRO A 29 -0.15 -2.44 5.26
C PRO A 29 -0.61 -1.09 5.76
N THR A 30 -1.23 -1.03 6.94
CA THR A 30 -1.77 0.22 7.49
C THR A 30 -0.69 1.09 8.13
N ARG A 31 0.27 0.51 8.87
CA ARG A 31 1.37 1.25 9.50
C ARG A 31 2.32 1.85 8.48
N ASN A 32 2.64 1.11 7.41
CA ASN A 32 3.52 1.59 6.35
C ASN A 32 2.85 2.68 5.51
N ALA A 33 1.56 2.54 5.20
CA ALA A 33 0.78 3.56 4.51
C ALA A 33 0.86 4.92 5.20
N ARG A 34 0.60 4.97 6.51
CA ARG A 34 0.67 6.21 7.32
C ARG A 34 2.08 6.79 7.43
N ASN A 35 3.11 5.99 7.17
CA ASN A 35 4.50 6.43 7.13
C ASN A 35 5.00 6.73 5.70
N GLY A 36 4.11 6.72 4.70
CA GLY A 36 4.42 7.08 3.32
C GLY A 36 5.04 5.95 2.49
N PHE A 37 4.92 4.70 2.93
CA PHE A 37 5.35 3.52 2.20
C PHE A 37 4.13 2.82 1.58
N LEU A 38 4.06 2.85 0.25
CA LEU A 38 2.95 2.32 -0.53
C LEU A 38 3.41 1.09 -1.33
N PHE A 39 2.69 -0.02 -1.21
CA PHE A 39 3.05 -1.26 -1.91
C PHE A 39 2.50 -1.25 -3.34
N THR A 40 3.33 -1.63 -4.31
CA THR A 40 2.93 -1.84 -5.71
C THR A 40 3.56 -3.13 -6.24
N ALA A 41 3.11 -3.60 -7.40
CA ALA A 41 3.67 -4.79 -8.05
C ALA A 41 5.17 -4.62 -8.40
N GLN A 42 5.63 -3.38 -8.59
CA GLN A 42 7.03 -3.04 -8.90
C GLN A 42 7.87 -2.75 -7.64
N GLY A 43 7.32 -2.99 -6.45
CA GLY A 43 7.99 -2.80 -5.17
C GLY A 43 7.38 -1.68 -4.32
N THR A 44 8.11 -1.25 -3.29
CA THR A 44 7.60 -0.25 -2.34
C THR A 44 7.88 1.17 -2.82
N LEU A 45 6.82 1.92 -3.09
CA LEU A 45 6.85 3.34 -3.40
C LEU A 45 6.94 4.17 -2.12
N ARG A 46 7.96 5.05 -2.01
CA ARG A 46 8.11 6.00 -0.90
C ARG A 46 7.59 7.37 -1.30
N ILE A 47 6.36 7.73 -0.92
CA ILE A 47 5.65 8.89 -1.47
C ILE A 47 6.34 10.23 -1.18
N ARG A 48 7.12 10.29 -0.09
CA ARG A 48 7.89 11.48 0.32
C ARG A 48 9.03 11.84 -0.64
N ASN A 49 9.50 10.88 -1.45
CA ASN A 49 10.61 11.10 -2.37
C ASN A 49 10.35 12.29 -3.30
N ALA A 50 11.37 13.12 -3.51
CA ALA A 50 11.27 14.34 -4.31
C ALA A 50 10.80 14.08 -5.76
N ARG A 51 11.14 12.92 -6.34
CA ARG A 51 10.71 12.52 -7.69
C ARG A 51 9.19 12.49 -7.89
N PHE A 52 8.42 12.40 -6.81
CA PHE A 52 6.96 12.37 -6.87
C PHE A 52 6.32 13.75 -6.74
N ALA A 53 7.09 14.84 -6.60
CA ALA A 53 6.54 16.17 -6.41
C ALA A 53 5.64 16.65 -7.56
N THR A 54 5.89 16.19 -8.78
CA THR A 54 5.15 16.54 -10.00
C THR A 54 4.64 15.32 -10.76
N ASP A 55 4.70 14.13 -10.15
CA ASP A 55 4.25 12.88 -10.79
C ASP A 55 2.71 12.82 -10.75
N THR A 56 2.09 13.02 -11.92
CA THR A 56 0.63 13.02 -12.09
C THR A 56 0.02 11.62 -12.18
N ARG A 57 0.84 10.57 -12.24
CA ARG A 57 0.35 9.18 -12.27
C ARG A 57 -0.26 8.78 -10.92
N PRO A 58 -1.20 7.82 -10.89
CA PRO A 58 -1.70 7.23 -9.65
C PRO A 58 -0.59 6.43 -8.95
N ILE A 59 -0.86 5.92 -7.75
CA ILE A 59 0.12 5.08 -7.02
C ILE A 59 0.52 3.87 -7.88
N GLU A 60 -0.46 3.16 -8.43
CA GLU A 60 -0.30 2.03 -9.34
C GLU A 60 -1.33 2.13 -10.47
N GLU A 61 -0.88 1.99 -11.72
CA GLU A 61 -1.77 1.95 -12.89
C GLU A 61 -2.56 0.64 -12.91
N GLY A 62 -3.86 0.73 -13.21
CA GLY A 62 -4.76 -0.44 -13.18
C GLY A 62 -5.19 -0.88 -11.77
N CYS A 63 -4.76 -0.19 -10.70
CA CYS A 63 -5.31 -0.41 -9.37
C CYS A 63 -6.69 0.23 -9.24
N ASP A 64 -7.64 -0.53 -8.71
CA ASP A 64 -9.04 -0.16 -8.54
C ASP A 64 -9.39 0.31 -7.11
N CYS A 65 -8.38 0.61 -6.29
CA CYS A 65 -8.59 1.24 -4.99
C CYS A 65 -9.10 2.68 -5.17
N ALA A 66 -9.82 3.21 -4.19
CA ALA A 66 -10.37 4.56 -4.27
C ALA A 66 -9.29 5.66 -4.48
N ALA A 67 -8.05 5.42 -4.04
CA ALA A 67 -6.94 6.33 -4.31
C ALA A 67 -6.53 6.34 -5.80
N CYS A 68 -6.36 5.17 -6.41
CA CYS A 68 -5.93 5.06 -7.81
C CYS A 68 -7.08 5.31 -8.79
N ALA A 69 -8.22 4.66 -8.59
CA ALA A 69 -9.42 4.83 -9.42
C ALA A 69 -10.06 6.22 -9.25
N GLY A 70 -9.93 6.85 -8.09
CA GLY A 70 -10.37 8.22 -7.85
C GLY A 70 -9.50 9.29 -8.51
N GLY A 71 -8.43 8.90 -9.22
CA GLY A 71 -7.56 9.82 -9.95
C GLY A 71 -6.60 10.62 -9.07
N PHE A 72 -6.36 10.20 -7.82
CA PHE A 72 -5.42 10.89 -6.95
C PHE A 72 -3.98 10.59 -7.38
N SER A 73 -3.28 11.64 -7.80
CA SER A 73 -1.90 11.53 -8.25
C SER A 73 -0.92 11.32 -7.10
N ARG A 74 0.24 10.74 -7.40
CA ARG A 74 1.37 10.66 -6.47
C ARG A 74 1.80 12.03 -5.95
N ALA A 75 1.79 13.05 -6.82
CA ALA A 75 2.05 14.43 -6.43
C ALA A 75 1.07 14.95 -5.38
N TYR A 76 -0.23 14.70 -5.58
CA TYR A 76 -1.25 15.12 -4.63
C TYR A 76 -1.15 14.37 -3.30
N LEU A 77 -0.96 13.05 -3.34
CA LEU A 77 -0.75 12.25 -2.13
C LEU A 77 0.49 12.68 -1.35
N ARG A 78 1.59 13.02 -2.05
CA ARG A 78 2.79 13.59 -1.43
C ARG A 78 2.51 14.94 -0.78
N HIS A 79 1.72 15.79 -1.43
CA HIS A 79 1.31 17.07 -0.86
C HIS A 79 0.52 16.86 0.43
N LEU A 80 -0.49 15.98 0.43
CA LEU A 80 -1.28 15.64 1.61
C LEU A 80 -0.42 15.11 2.77
N ASP A 81 0.49 14.16 2.50
CA ASP A 81 1.41 13.65 3.52
C ASP A 81 2.31 14.75 4.10
N ARG A 82 2.83 15.65 3.25
CA ARG A 82 3.66 16.79 3.69
C ARG A 82 2.86 17.79 4.54
N CYS A 83 1.60 18.03 4.19
CA CYS A 83 0.69 18.87 4.94
C CYS A 83 0.14 18.20 6.21
N LYS A 84 0.45 16.92 6.45
CA LYS A 84 -0.07 16.10 7.55
C LYS A 84 -1.60 15.99 7.54
N GLU A 85 -2.18 16.01 6.33
CA GLU A 85 -3.61 15.84 6.13
C GLU A 85 -4.02 14.38 6.36
N ILE A 86 -5.09 14.17 7.14
CA ILE A 86 -5.61 12.83 7.46
C ILE A 86 -5.99 12.07 6.18
N LEU A 87 -6.51 12.80 5.18
CA LEU A 87 -6.89 12.23 3.89
C LEU A 87 -5.73 11.47 3.22
N GLY A 88 -4.49 11.97 3.33
CA GLY A 88 -3.31 11.30 2.78
C GLY A 88 -3.11 9.91 3.41
N SER A 89 -3.27 9.82 4.73
CA SER A 89 -3.20 8.55 5.46
C SER A 89 -4.35 7.60 5.12
N VAL A 90 -5.57 8.13 4.92
CA VAL A 90 -6.75 7.33 4.54
C VAL A 90 -6.55 6.71 3.16
N LEU A 91 -6.21 7.52 2.15
CA LEU A 91 -6.00 7.06 0.77
C LEU A 91 -4.84 6.06 0.67
N ALA A 92 -3.72 6.37 1.32
CA ALA A 92 -2.56 5.47 1.40
C ALA A 92 -2.92 4.11 2.01
N THR A 93 -3.72 4.12 3.09
CA THR A 93 -4.11 2.90 3.80
C THR A 93 -5.06 2.05 2.96
N GLN A 94 -6.03 2.68 2.30
CA GLN A 94 -6.93 1.99 1.38
C GLN A 94 -6.17 1.33 0.22
N HIS A 95 -5.18 2.03 -0.35
CA HIS A 95 -4.32 1.46 -1.39
C HIS A 95 -3.55 0.23 -0.91
N ASN A 96 -2.85 0.32 0.22
CA ASN A 96 -2.06 -0.80 0.74
C ASN A 96 -2.93 -2.01 1.13
N LEU A 97 -4.10 -1.77 1.71
CA LEU A 97 -5.04 -2.86 1.99
C LEU A 97 -5.53 -3.51 0.70
N ARG A 98 -5.88 -2.71 -0.33
CA ARG A 98 -6.28 -3.25 -1.64
C ARG A 98 -5.16 -4.06 -2.28
N TYR A 99 -3.91 -3.63 -2.15
CA TYR A 99 -2.75 -4.40 -2.63
C TYR A 99 -2.70 -5.79 -1.97
N TYR A 100 -2.85 -5.89 -0.65
CA TYR A 100 -2.84 -7.18 0.05
C TYR A 100 -4.03 -8.06 -0.38
N GLN A 101 -5.21 -7.46 -0.57
CA GLN A 101 -6.39 -8.19 -1.04
C GLN A 101 -6.29 -8.68 -2.48
N ARG A 102 -5.43 -8.08 -3.31
CA ARG A 102 -5.14 -8.55 -4.69
C ARG A 102 -4.00 -9.57 -4.73
N LEU A 103 -3.14 -9.59 -3.70
CA LEU A 103 -2.05 -10.55 -3.57
C LEU A 103 -2.55 -11.92 -3.13
N MET A 104 -3.55 -11.93 -2.24
CA MET A 104 -4.27 -13.13 -1.78
C MET A 104 -5.35 -13.52 -2.79
#